data_AF-A0A821C0X1-F1
#
_entry.id   AF-A0A821C0X1-F1
#
_cell.length_a   1.000
_cell.length_b   1.000
_cell.length_c   1.000
_cell.angle_alpha   90.00
_cell.angle_beta   90.00
_cell.angle_gamma   90.00
#
_symmetry.space_group_name_H-M   'P 1'
#
loop_
_entity.id
_entity.type
_entity.pdbx_description
1 polymer ?
#
loop_
_entity_poly.entity_id
_entity_poly.type
_entity_poly.pdbx_seq_one_letter_code
_entity_poly.pdbx_strand_id
1 'polypeptide(L)'
;LRSFDQLQLEYLLKKSIRRLQLSYECLSTEPSLHFLLKLEQLRYLKISFIHNIIELDSFAIMLINTMCDIINLLFKLKRIDMYEVIVFVADSKMFSSQHILLTNGLTLFGLCFVSLVGDCLCFGRPLSIYTVPNIYLRSLTDNLTHGLISVFATSFLFGWTQRSLLIIAFLAGCFIDIDHFIEVHSLSLNRVLNSQRQDRPFLHNSLFLLTITFVAYGFEYFLCRNQHSYYSIIFFLGWSTHHLRDAQRRGLTLLPLGETSPIYHYLPIMCFVLVTMKLTHMFVFNTQSVSSVTLSIV
;
A
#
# COMPACT_ATOMS: atom_id res chain seq x y z
N LEU A 1 22.39 -41.01 3.24
CA LEU A 1 22.37 -39.60 3.75
C LEU A 1 23.76 -38.96 3.89
N ARG A 2 24.89 -39.68 3.79
CA ARG A 2 26.25 -39.12 3.96
C ARG A 2 26.98 -38.70 2.67
N SER A 3 26.30 -38.54 1.54
CA SER A 3 26.96 -38.21 0.26
C SER A 3 26.14 -37.33 -0.68
N PHE A 4 25.15 -36.60 -0.17
CA PHE A 4 24.46 -35.60 -0.98
C PHE A 4 25.12 -34.24 -0.75
N ASP A 5 25.53 -33.60 -1.85
CA ASP A 5 25.99 -32.23 -1.83
C ASP A 5 24.83 -31.31 -1.40
N GLN A 6 25.12 -30.22 -0.69
CA GLN A 6 24.10 -29.38 -0.03
C GLN A 6 23.04 -28.87 -1.03
N LEU A 7 23.46 -28.57 -2.26
CA LEU A 7 22.61 -28.17 -3.37
C LEU A 7 21.66 -29.28 -3.86
N GLN A 8 22.13 -30.53 -3.88
CA GLN A 8 21.29 -31.68 -4.26
C GLN A 8 20.25 -31.98 -3.20
N LEU A 9 20.61 -31.85 -1.91
CA LEU A 9 19.68 -32.01 -0.81
C LEU A 9 18.62 -30.90 -0.83
N GLU A 10 19.01 -29.66 -1.09
CA GLU A 10 18.08 -28.52 -1.21
C GLU A 10 17.12 -28.68 -2.40
N TYR A 11 17.62 -29.17 -3.54
CA TYR A 11 16.81 -29.46 -4.72
C TYR A 11 15.80 -30.60 -4.46
N LEU A 12 16.24 -31.69 -3.84
CA LEU A 12 15.38 -32.82 -3.50
C LEU A 12 14.33 -32.46 -2.44
N LEU A 13 14.69 -31.63 -1.46
CA LEU A 13 13.73 -31.10 -0.48
C LEU A 13 12.69 -30.20 -1.16
N LYS A 14 13.10 -29.30 -2.07
CA LYS A 14 12.19 -28.43 -2.82
C LYS A 14 11.14 -29.20 -3.64
N LYS A 15 11.54 -30.34 -4.20
CA LYS A 15 10.65 -31.21 -5.00
C LYS A 15 9.83 -32.22 -4.19
N SER A 16 10.19 -32.52 -2.94
CA SER A 16 9.52 -33.57 -2.16
C SER A 16 8.50 -33.04 -1.16
N ILE A 17 8.61 -31.78 -0.74
CA ILE A 17 7.69 -31.20 0.26
C ILE A 17 6.33 -30.92 -0.37
N ARG A 18 5.35 -31.76 -0.04
CA ARG A 18 3.95 -31.63 -0.50
C ARG A 18 3.03 -30.98 0.54
N ARG A 19 3.41 -31.01 1.82
CA ARG A 19 2.66 -30.41 2.93
C ARG A 19 3.63 -29.65 3.83
N LEU A 20 3.28 -28.42 4.21
CA LEU A 20 4.07 -27.61 5.13
C LEU A 20 3.16 -26.91 6.14
N GLN A 21 3.56 -26.93 7.41
CA GLN A 21 2.87 -26.21 8.49
C GLN A 21 3.88 -25.30 9.18
N LEU A 22 3.57 -24.01 9.31
CA LEU A 22 4.41 -23.01 9.94
C LEU A 22 3.68 -22.35 11.10
N SER A 23 4.34 -22.30 12.26
CA SER A 23 3.99 -21.41 13.38
C SER A 23 4.85 -20.15 13.32
N TYR A 24 4.28 -19.00 13.67
CA TYR A 24 4.91 -17.69 13.56
C TYR A 24 6.28 -17.57 14.27
N GLU A 25 6.51 -18.31 15.37
CA GLU A 25 7.80 -18.31 16.08
C GLU A 25 9.00 -18.66 15.18
N CYS A 26 8.79 -19.46 14.13
CA CYS A 26 9.82 -19.91 13.20
C CYS A 26 10.11 -18.94 12.04
N LEU A 27 9.36 -17.85 11.89
CA LEU A 27 9.44 -16.92 10.74
C LEU A 27 10.29 -15.67 11.02
N SER A 28 10.85 -15.52 12.23
CA SER A 28 11.58 -14.33 12.70
C SER A 28 12.98 -14.15 12.11
N THR A 29 13.51 -15.15 11.39
CA THR A 29 14.78 -15.05 10.66
C THR A 29 14.50 -15.07 9.16
N GLU A 30 14.97 -14.05 8.44
CA GLU A 30 14.99 -14.02 6.97
C GLU A 30 15.86 -15.18 6.49
N PRO A 31 15.24 -16.32 6.12
CA PRO A 31 14.85 -16.52 4.73
C PRO A 31 13.60 -17.39 4.60
N SER A 32 12.39 -16.83 4.72
CA SER A 32 11.17 -17.66 4.84
C SER A 32 10.26 -17.62 3.61
N LEU A 33 9.87 -16.45 3.09
CA LEU A 33 8.92 -16.41 1.95
C LEU A 33 9.55 -16.81 0.61
N HIS A 34 10.79 -16.42 0.35
CA HIS A 34 11.47 -16.77 -0.90
C HIS A 34 11.76 -18.28 -1.01
N PHE A 35 11.96 -18.95 0.12
CA PHE A 35 12.08 -20.41 0.19
C PHE A 35 10.76 -21.09 -0.13
N LEU A 36 9.65 -20.62 0.45
CA LEU A 36 8.31 -21.14 0.16
C LEU A 36 7.94 -21.05 -1.32
N LEU A 37 8.34 -19.97 -1.98
CA LEU A 37 8.10 -19.77 -3.40
C LEU A 37 8.86 -20.75 -4.31
N LYS A 38 9.92 -21.39 -3.80
CA LYS A 38 10.74 -22.40 -4.51
C LYS A 38 10.23 -23.84 -4.32
N LEU A 39 9.17 -24.07 -3.55
CA LEU A 39 8.58 -25.40 -3.34
C LEU A 39 7.57 -25.73 -4.45
N GLU A 40 8.06 -26.31 -5.54
CA GLU A 40 7.27 -26.59 -6.75
C GLU A 40 6.14 -27.62 -6.55
N GLN A 41 6.28 -28.54 -5.58
CA GLN A 41 5.30 -29.59 -5.31
C GLN A 41 4.42 -29.34 -4.09
N LEU A 42 4.45 -28.13 -3.51
CA LEU A 42 3.67 -27.82 -2.32
C LEU A 42 2.17 -27.82 -2.66
N ARG A 43 1.42 -28.76 -2.08
CA ARG A 43 -0.03 -28.90 -2.25
C ARG A 43 -0.84 -28.44 -1.04
N TYR A 44 -0.18 -28.23 0.09
CA TYR A 44 -0.83 -27.85 1.34
C TYR A 44 0.10 -26.97 2.16
N LEU A 45 -0.37 -25.79 2.53
CA LEU A 45 0.31 -24.86 3.41
C LEU A 45 -0.65 -24.44 4.52
N LYS A 46 -0.26 -24.63 5.79
CA LYS A 46 -0.98 -24.09 6.95
C LYS A 46 -0.06 -23.11 7.66
N ILE A 47 -0.49 -21.85 7.77
CA ILE A 47 0.23 -20.83 8.54
C ILE A 47 -0.65 -20.47 9.72
N SER A 48 -0.16 -20.77 10.93
CA SER A 48 -0.83 -20.46 12.17
C SER A 48 -0.21 -19.21 12.78
N PHE A 49 -0.98 -18.13 12.83
CA PHE A 49 -0.60 -16.90 13.52
C PHE A 49 -1.19 -16.95 14.93
N ILE A 50 -0.31 -17.08 15.93
CA ILE A 50 -0.70 -16.90 17.32
C ILE A 50 -0.33 -15.45 17.67
N HIS A 51 -1.34 -14.61 17.85
CA HIS A 51 -1.17 -13.24 18.31
C HIS A 51 -2.27 -12.92 19.32
N ASN A 52 -1.87 -12.51 20.52
CA ASN A 52 -2.79 -12.07 21.57
C ASN A 52 -3.39 -10.71 21.19
N ILE A 53 -4.53 -10.70 20.48
CA ILE A 53 -5.22 -9.47 20.05
C ILE A 53 -6.70 -9.57 20.41
N ILE A 54 -7.14 -8.92 21.48
CA ILE A 54 -8.45 -9.21 22.12
C ILE A 54 -9.64 -8.56 21.45
N GLU A 55 -9.44 -7.46 20.73
CA GLU A 55 -10.48 -6.90 19.86
C GLU A 55 -9.82 -6.39 18.58
N LEU A 56 -9.99 -7.16 17.50
CA LEU A 56 -9.94 -6.58 16.17
C LEU A 56 -11.29 -5.90 15.95
N ASP A 57 -11.28 -4.62 15.58
CA ASP A 57 -12.50 -3.99 15.13
C ASP A 57 -13.06 -4.78 13.93
N SER A 58 -14.38 -4.68 13.72
CA SER A 58 -15.06 -5.41 12.62
C SER A 58 -14.42 -5.13 11.26
N PHE A 59 -13.75 -3.99 11.12
CA PHE A 59 -13.03 -3.59 9.93
C PHE A 59 -11.69 -4.30 9.76
N ALA A 60 -10.91 -4.51 10.82
CA ALA A 60 -9.66 -5.25 10.80
C ALA A 60 -9.93 -6.74 10.60
N ILE A 61 -11.04 -7.26 11.14
CA ILE A 61 -11.55 -8.60 10.80
C ILE A 61 -11.89 -8.67 9.30
N MET A 62 -12.63 -7.68 8.79
CA MET A 62 -12.95 -7.60 7.35
C MET A 62 -11.68 -7.52 6.49
N LEU A 63 -10.68 -6.74 6.91
CA LEU A 63 -9.41 -6.58 6.21
C LEU A 63 -8.63 -7.89 6.19
N ILE A 64 -8.46 -8.54 7.36
CA ILE A 64 -7.80 -9.85 7.46
C ILE A 64 -8.52 -10.88 6.59
N ASN A 65 -9.85 -10.94 6.65
CA ASN A 65 -10.64 -11.84 5.81
C ASN A 65 -10.44 -11.55 4.31
N THR A 66 -10.45 -10.29 3.91
CA THR A 66 -10.21 -9.87 2.52
C THR A 66 -8.79 -10.23 2.07
N MET A 67 -7.79 -10.06 2.94
CA MET A 67 -6.42 -10.46 2.65
C MET A 67 -6.27 -11.98 2.55
N CYS A 68 -6.91 -12.73 3.44
CA CYS A 68 -6.99 -14.20 3.35
C CYS A 68 -7.67 -14.64 2.05
N ASP A 69 -8.76 -14.01 1.65
CA ASP A 69 -9.47 -14.32 0.41
C ASP A 69 -8.62 -14.03 -0.83
N ILE A 70 -7.90 -12.90 -0.85
CA ILE A 70 -6.99 -12.55 -1.96
C ILE A 70 -5.79 -13.49 -1.98
N ILE A 71 -5.21 -13.83 -0.83
CA ILE A 71 -4.12 -14.82 -0.73
C ILE A 71 -4.61 -16.18 -1.25
N ASN A 72 -5.79 -16.63 -0.81
CA ASN A 72 -6.43 -17.86 -1.28
C ASN A 72 -6.69 -17.82 -2.79
N LEU A 73 -7.13 -16.68 -3.33
CA LEU A 73 -7.33 -16.48 -4.77
C LEU A 73 -6.00 -16.57 -5.53
N LEU A 74 -4.94 -15.93 -5.06
CA LEU A 74 -3.60 -15.97 -5.66
C LEU A 74 -3.01 -17.39 -5.64
N PHE A 75 -3.22 -18.13 -4.55
CA PHE A 75 -2.80 -19.54 -4.47
C PHE A 75 -3.65 -20.45 -5.36
N LYS A 76 -4.97 -20.22 -5.45
CA LYS A 76 -5.86 -20.93 -6.37
C LYS A 76 -5.47 -20.70 -7.83
N LEU A 77 -5.07 -19.48 -8.19
CA LEU A 77 -4.51 -19.14 -9.50
C LEU A 77 -3.20 -19.88 -9.79
N LYS A 78 -2.42 -20.22 -8.76
CA LYS A 78 -1.20 -21.05 -8.85
C LYS A 78 -1.48 -22.57 -8.73
N ARG A 79 -2.75 -23.01 -8.66
CA ARG A 79 -3.19 -24.40 -8.37
C ARG A 79 -2.64 -24.97 -7.05
N ILE A 80 -2.54 -24.13 -6.03
CA ILE A 80 -2.19 -24.53 -4.66
C ILE A 80 -3.45 -24.48 -3.80
N ASP A 81 -3.84 -25.61 -3.23
CA ASP A 81 -5.02 -25.70 -2.37
C ASP A 81 -4.64 -25.28 -0.93
N MET A 82 -5.09 -24.08 -0.52
CA MET A 82 -5.00 -23.60 0.87
C MET A 82 -6.31 -23.89 1.60
N TYR A 83 -6.23 -24.52 2.78
CA TYR A 83 -7.41 -25.02 3.49
C TYR A 83 -7.70 -24.30 4.82
N GLU A 84 -6.76 -23.59 5.44
CA GLU A 84 -7.01 -22.95 6.75
C GLU A 84 -5.93 -21.91 7.13
N VAL A 85 -6.34 -20.67 7.35
CA VAL A 85 -5.60 -19.67 8.15
C VAL A 85 -6.40 -19.49 9.43
N ILE A 86 -5.86 -19.96 10.56
CA ILE A 86 -6.55 -19.87 11.87
C ILE A 86 -5.78 -18.87 12.75
N VAL A 87 -6.50 -17.87 13.27
CA VAL A 87 -6.00 -16.85 14.19
C VAL A 87 -6.70 -17.06 15.54
N PHE A 88 -5.95 -17.27 16.63
CA PHE A 88 -6.46 -17.40 18.01
C PHE A 88 -6.10 -16.16 18.86
N VAL A 89 -6.95 -15.81 19.84
CA VAL A 89 -6.95 -14.52 20.57
C VAL A 89 -7.16 -14.71 22.10
N ALA A 90 -6.32 -14.11 22.98
CA ALA A 90 -6.56 -13.96 24.44
C ALA A 90 -5.73 -12.87 25.20
N ASP A 91 -6.39 -12.27 26.22
CA ASP A 91 -6.11 -11.50 27.49
C ASP A 91 -5.21 -10.22 27.70
N SER A 92 -5.61 -9.33 28.65
CA SER A 92 -6.15 -7.98 28.41
C SER A 92 -5.64 -6.79 29.28
N LYS A 93 -4.32 -6.50 29.38
CA LYS A 93 -3.85 -5.41 30.29
C LYS A 93 -2.85 -4.35 29.81
N MET A 94 -2.57 -4.21 28.50
CA MET A 94 -1.68 -3.13 27.96
C MET A 94 -2.31 -2.30 26.81
N PHE A 95 -3.59 -1.99 26.94
CA PHE A 95 -4.54 -1.77 25.84
C PHE A 95 -4.41 -0.53 24.95
N SER A 96 -3.75 0.58 25.31
CA SER A 96 -3.79 1.77 24.42
C SER A 96 -2.66 1.82 23.39
N SER A 97 -1.42 1.57 23.80
CA SER A 97 -0.26 1.66 22.92
C SER A 97 -0.14 0.45 21.99
N GLN A 98 -0.51 -0.75 22.47
CA GLN A 98 -0.47 -1.98 21.67
C GLN A 98 -1.52 -1.98 20.56
N HIS A 99 -2.73 -1.45 20.81
CA HIS A 99 -3.76 -1.33 19.79
C HIS A 99 -3.35 -0.35 18.68
N ILE A 100 -2.78 0.81 19.04
CA ILE A 100 -2.28 1.78 18.05
C ILE A 100 -1.16 1.16 17.20
N LEU A 101 -0.23 0.45 17.82
CA LEU A 101 0.87 -0.22 17.12
C LEU A 101 0.33 -1.29 16.15
N LEU A 102 -0.64 -2.09 16.59
CA LEU A 102 -1.26 -3.11 15.77
C LEU A 102 -2.03 -2.50 14.59
N THR A 103 -2.88 -1.50 14.81
CA THR A 103 -3.65 -0.85 13.74
C THR A 103 -2.72 -0.20 12.72
N ASN A 104 -1.67 0.48 13.17
CA ASN A 104 -0.66 1.06 12.28
C ASN A 104 0.10 -0.03 11.50
N GLY A 105 0.47 -1.13 12.16
CA GLY A 105 1.12 -2.27 11.53
C GLY A 105 0.25 -2.92 10.46
N LEU A 106 -1.04 -3.15 10.75
CA LEU A 106 -2.03 -3.67 9.79
C LEU A 106 -2.27 -2.70 8.63
N THR A 107 -2.27 -1.39 8.89
CA THR A 107 -2.43 -0.37 7.85
C THR A 107 -1.24 -0.34 6.91
N LEU A 108 -0.02 -0.37 7.43
CA LEU A 108 1.20 -0.47 6.61
C LEU A 108 1.25 -1.79 5.84
N PHE A 109 0.88 -2.90 6.47
CA PHE A 109 0.79 -4.19 5.80
C PHE A 109 -0.25 -4.16 4.67
N GLY A 110 -1.42 -3.58 4.90
CA GLY A 110 -2.46 -3.37 3.89
C GLY A 110 -1.97 -2.51 2.72
N LEU A 111 -1.26 -1.41 3.00
CA LEU A 111 -0.65 -0.57 1.98
C LEU A 111 0.35 -1.36 1.13
N CYS A 112 1.27 -2.08 1.77
CA CYS A 112 2.25 -2.94 1.10
C CYS A 112 1.57 -4.00 0.24
N PHE A 113 0.54 -4.64 0.78
CA PHE A 113 -0.18 -5.70 0.11
C PHE A 113 -0.96 -5.19 -1.10
N VAL A 114 -1.75 -4.13 -0.97
CA VAL A 114 -2.50 -3.53 -2.08
C VAL A 114 -1.55 -3.10 -3.19
N SER A 115 -0.43 -2.45 -2.83
CA SER A 115 0.54 -2.00 -3.83
C SER A 115 1.17 -3.19 -4.57
N LEU A 116 1.60 -4.23 -3.86
CA LEU A 116 2.17 -5.44 -4.46
C LEU A 116 1.18 -6.22 -5.33
N VAL A 117 -0.06 -6.39 -4.85
CA VAL A 117 -1.11 -7.10 -5.59
C VAL A 117 -1.50 -6.30 -6.84
N GLY A 118 -1.68 -4.99 -6.71
CA GLY A 118 -1.97 -4.10 -7.84
C GLY A 118 -0.87 -4.15 -8.90
N ASP A 119 0.40 -4.09 -8.50
CA ASP A 119 1.53 -4.19 -9.44
C ASP A 119 1.63 -5.56 -10.11
N CYS A 120 1.33 -6.63 -9.37
CA CYS A 120 1.24 -7.96 -9.94
C CYS A 120 0.14 -7.97 -11.02
N LEU A 121 -1.09 -7.61 -10.66
CA LEU A 121 -2.24 -7.63 -11.56
C LEU A 121 -2.05 -6.73 -12.79
N CYS A 122 -1.45 -5.55 -12.63
CA CYS A 122 -1.28 -4.57 -13.69
C CYS A 122 -0.05 -4.84 -14.57
N PHE A 123 1.08 -5.22 -13.97
CA PHE A 123 2.38 -5.25 -14.66
C PHE A 123 3.11 -6.59 -14.57
N GLY A 124 2.58 -7.55 -13.82
CA GLY A 124 3.24 -8.83 -13.59
C GLY A 124 4.53 -8.66 -12.81
N ARG A 125 4.66 -7.64 -11.96
CA ARG A 125 5.88 -7.38 -11.18
C ARG A 125 5.52 -7.11 -9.71
N PRO A 126 6.43 -7.37 -8.76
CA PRO A 126 7.77 -7.93 -8.95
C PRO A 126 7.77 -9.47 -9.11
N LEU A 127 6.66 -10.15 -8.82
CA LEU A 127 6.63 -11.62 -8.70
C LEU A 127 6.36 -12.38 -10.01
N SER A 128 6.04 -11.71 -11.13
CA SER A 128 5.71 -12.34 -12.42
C SER A 128 4.67 -13.45 -12.35
N ILE A 129 3.69 -13.30 -11.45
CA ILE A 129 2.67 -14.33 -11.18
C ILE A 129 1.54 -14.30 -12.21
N TYR A 130 0.95 -13.12 -12.43
CA TYR A 130 -0.25 -12.99 -13.25
C TYR A 130 -0.44 -11.54 -13.64
N THR A 131 -0.77 -11.28 -14.90
CA THR A 131 -1.15 -9.94 -15.39
C THR A 131 -2.51 -10.04 -16.04
N VAL A 132 -3.42 -9.13 -15.68
CA VAL A 132 -4.78 -9.10 -16.25
C VAL A 132 -4.68 -8.89 -17.76
N PRO A 133 -5.16 -9.83 -18.61
CA PRO A 133 -4.95 -9.75 -20.05
C PRO A 133 -5.76 -8.63 -20.71
N ASN A 134 -6.96 -8.36 -20.21
CA ASN A 134 -7.82 -7.31 -20.72
C ASN A 134 -7.31 -5.91 -20.28
N ILE A 135 -6.96 -5.06 -21.24
CA ILE A 135 -6.40 -3.72 -21.00
C ILE A 135 -7.36 -2.79 -20.24
N TYR A 136 -8.67 -2.91 -20.46
CA TYR A 136 -9.68 -2.10 -19.76
C TYR A 136 -9.73 -2.48 -18.28
N LEU A 137 -9.84 -3.78 -17.99
CA LEU A 137 -9.80 -4.27 -16.61
C LEU A 137 -8.49 -3.93 -15.93
N ARG A 138 -7.38 -4.00 -16.67
CA ARG A 138 -6.06 -3.60 -16.16
C ARG A 138 -6.02 -2.13 -15.76
N SER A 139 -6.50 -1.22 -16.62
CA SER A 139 -6.56 0.22 -16.32
C SER A 139 -7.47 0.54 -15.13
N LEU A 140 -8.59 -0.18 -15.00
CA LEU A 140 -9.48 -0.05 -13.85
C LEU A 140 -8.79 -0.53 -12.57
N THR A 141 -8.14 -1.70 -12.60
CA THR A 141 -7.38 -2.23 -11.47
C THR A 141 -6.25 -1.30 -11.05
N ASP A 142 -5.57 -0.68 -12.01
CA ASP A 142 -4.49 0.27 -11.75
C ASP A 142 -5.00 1.49 -10.98
N ASN A 143 -6.06 2.12 -11.49
CA ASN A 143 -6.67 3.29 -10.88
C ASN A 143 -7.27 2.97 -9.49
N LEU A 144 -7.94 1.81 -9.35
CA LEU A 144 -8.41 1.32 -8.05
C LEU A 144 -7.26 1.10 -7.05
N THR A 145 -6.11 0.62 -7.53
CA THR A 145 -4.92 0.44 -6.69
C THR A 145 -4.44 1.79 -6.17
N HIS A 146 -4.37 2.82 -7.02
CA HIS A 146 -4.01 4.18 -6.60
C HIS A 146 -4.96 4.75 -5.54
N GLY A 147 -6.27 4.63 -5.76
CA GLY A 147 -7.27 5.04 -4.78
C GLY A 147 -7.12 4.33 -3.44
N LEU A 148 -6.93 3.00 -3.46
CA LEU A 148 -6.76 2.22 -2.23
C LEU A 148 -5.46 2.56 -1.49
N ILE A 149 -4.33 2.72 -2.18
CA ILE A 149 -3.07 3.14 -1.56
C ILE A 149 -3.25 4.47 -0.83
N SER A 150 -3.94 5.44 -1.46
CA SER A 150 -4.26 6.73 -0.85
C SER A 150 -5.12 6.59 0.42
N VAL A 151 -6.09 5.67 0.43
CA VAL A 151 -6.89 5.34 1.62
C VAL A 151 -6.01 4.81 2.75
N PHE A 152 -5.15 3.82 2.49
CA PHE A 152 -4.26 3.28 3.53
C PHE A 152 -3.24 4.31 4.03
N ALA A 153 -2.71 5.16 3.14
CA ALA A 153 -1.82 6.25 3.51
C ALA A 153 -2.52 7.27 4.42
N THR A 154 -3.76 7.63 4.08
CA THR A 154 -4.57 8.58 4.85
C THR A 154 -5.01 7.99 6.19
N SER A 155 -5.43 6.73 6.22
CA SER A 155 -5.81 6.06 7.47
C SER A 155 -4.61 5.87 8.40
N PHE A 156 -3.41 5.71 7.87
CA PHE A 156 -2.18 5.69 8.67
C PHE A 156 -1.97 7.02 9.41
N LEU A 157 -2.27 8.17 8.77
CA LEU A 157 -2.15 9.48 9.39
C LEU A 157 -3.31 9.82 10.34
N PHE A 158 -4.55 9.69 9.86
CA PHE A 158 -5.74 10.23 10.54
C PHE A 158 -6.64 9.17 11.19
N GLY A 159 -6.31 7.89 11.01
CA GLY A 159 -7.09 6.76 11.52
C GLY A 159 -8.24 6.34 10.60
N TRP A 160 -8.75 5.13 10.84
CA TRP A 160 -9.83 4.52 10.06
C TRP A 160 -11.23 5.08 10.37
N THR A 161 -11.37 5.82 11.46
CA THR A 161 -12.67 6.37 11.90
C THR A 161 -13.13 7.55 11.04
N GLN A 162 -12.21 8.22 10.34
CA GLN A 162 -12.47 9.42 9.55
C GLN A 162 -12.98 9.11 8.13
N ARG A 163 -14.17 8.51 8.04
CA ARG A 163 -14.73 7.98 6.77
C ARG A 163 -14.76 9.00 5.62
N SER A 164 -15.12 10.26 5.91
CA SER A 164 -15.15 11.32 4.89
C SER A 164 -13.76 11.59 4.31
N LEU A 165 -12.74 11.63 5.15
CA LEU A 165 -11.34 11.81 4.73
C LEU A 165 -10.85 10.63 3.89
N LEU A 166 -11.24 9.39 4.24
CA LEU A 166 -10.89 8.20 3.47
C LEU A 166 -11.54 8.19 2.08
N ILE A 167 -12.80 8.62 1.97
CA ILE A 167 -13.47 8.76 0.66
C ILE A 167 -12.75 9.81 -0.19
N ILE A 168 -12.42 10.97 0.40
CA ILE A 168 -11.67 12.02 -0.29
C ILE A 168 -10.29 11.51 -0.71
N ALA A 169 -9.61 10.74 0.14
CA ALA A 169 -8.33 10.13 -0.19
C ALA A 169 -8.43 9.17 -1.38
N PHE A 170 -9.45 8.30 -1.39
CA PHE A 170 -9.70 7.41 -2.52
C PHE A 170 -9.88 8.20 -3.81
N LEU A 171 -10.72 9.23 -3.79
CA LEU A 171 -10.95 10.08 -4.95
C LEU A 171 -9.68 10.82 -5.37
N ALA A 172 -8.89 11.34 -4.44
CA ALA A 172 -7.64 12.03 -4.72
C ALA A 172 -6.60 11.12 -5.38
N GLY A 173 -6.51 9.86 -4.94
CA GLY A 173 -5.65 8.85 -5.58
C GLY A 173 -6.10 8.54 -7.00
N CYS A 174 -7.41 8.44 -7.24
CA CYS A 174 -7.94 8.15 -8.58
C CYS A 174 -7.97 9.37 -9.52
N PHE A 175 -7.92 10.58 -8.97
CA PHE A 175 -8.11 11.83 -9.72
C PHE A 175 -6.96 12.10 -10.70
N ILE A 176 -5.75 11.63 -10.40
CA ILE A 176 -4.56 11.93 -11.20
C ILE A 176 -4.70 11.42 -12.62
N ASP A 177 -5.23 10.20 -12.80
CA ASP A 177 -5.46 9.59 -14.11
C ASP A 177 -6.53 10.29 -14.96
N ILE A 178 -7.28 11.26 -14.41
CA ILE A 178 -8.24 12.04 -15.20
C ILE A 178 -7.52 12.88 -16.25
N ASP A 179 -6.26 13.26 -16.03
CA ASP A 179 -5.49 14.03 -17.00
C ASP A 179 -5.29 13.31 -18.33
N HIS A 180 -5.27 11.97 -18.34
CA HIS A 180 -5.25 11.18 -19.55
C HIS A 180 -6.49 11.40 -20.42
N PHE A 181 -7.67 11.59 -19.82
CA PHE A 181 -8.90 11.91 -20.55
C PHE A 181 -8.91 13.36 -21.06
N ILE A 182 -8.33 14.29 -20.28
CA ILE A 182 -8.17 15.69 -20.67
C ILE A 182 -7.24 15.80 -21.89
N GLU A 183 -6.12 15.06 -21.86
CA GLU A 183 -5.10 15.05 -22.91
C GLU A 183 -5.66 14.57 -24.25
N VAL A 184 -6.50 13.53 -24.24
CA VAL A 184 -7.17 13.05 -25.47
C VAL A 184 -8.47 13.80 -25.79
N HIS A 185 -8.81 14.83 -25.01
CA HIS A 185 -10.03 15.62 -25.11
C HIS A 185 -11.30 14.75 -25.21
N SER A 186 -11.38 13.67 -24.43
CA SER A 186 -12.43 12.68 -24.56
C SER A 186 -12.58 11.82 -23.31
N LEU A 187 -13.82 11.61 -22.89
CA LEU A 187 -14.17 10.67 -21.81
C LEU A 187 -14.19 9.19 -22.25
N SER A 188 -13.92 8.91 -23.53
CA SER A 188 -13.84 7.55 -24.05
C SER A 188 -12.58 6.84 -23.57
N LEU A 189 -12.74 5.83 -22.71
CA LEU A 189 -11.66 4.96 -22.24
C LEU A 189 -10.91 4.29 -23.41
N ASN A 190 -11.62 3.92 -24.48
CA ASN A 190 -11.03 3.35 -25.68
C ASN A 190 -10.05 4.34 -26.38
N ARG A 191 -10.33 5.64 -26.35
CA ARG A 191 -9.41 6.65 -26.92
C ARG A 191 -8.19 6.87 -26.03
N VAL A 192 -8.38 6.90 -24.71
CA VAL A 192 -7.26 7.02 -23.76
C VAL A 192 -6.27 5.86 -23.94
N LEU A 193 -6.77 4.62 -23.98
CA LEU A 193 -5.93 3.42 -24.03
C LEU A 193 -5.24 3.21 -25.38
N ASN A 194 -5.78 3.76 -26.47
CA ASN A 194 -5.19 3.67 -27.82
C ASN A 194 -4.50 4.96 -28.29
N SER A 195 -4.41 5.96 -27.41
CA SER A 195 -3.72 7.21 -27.71
C SER A 195 -2.25 6.95 -28.04
N GLN A 196 -1.79 7.45 -29.19
CA GLN A 196 -0.37 7.46 -29.55
C GLN A 196 0.36 8.72 -29.04
N ARG A 197 -0.33 9.66 -28.38
CA ARG A 197 0.35 10.79 -27.73
C ARG A 197 1.21 10.25 -26.60
N GLN A 198 2.52 10.38 -26.77
CA GLN A 198 3.55 9.88 -25.84
C GLN A 198 3.88 10.88 -24.72
N ASP A 199 3.37 12.10 -24.81
CA ASP A 199 3.64 13.12 -23.80
C ASP A 199 2.94 12.77 -22.49
N ARG A 200 3.65 12.93 -21.38
CA ARG A 200 3.07 12.76 -20.05
C ARG A 200 2.08 13.90 -19.81
N PRO A 201 0.83 13.58 -19.44
CA PRO A 201 -0.14 14.61 -19.16
C PRO A 201 0.24 15.42 -17.92
N PHE A 202 -0.31 16.63 -17.82
CA PHE A 202 0.22 17.66 -16.93
C PHE A 202 0.09 17.34 -15.43
N LEU A 203 -0.88 16.52 -15.00
CA LEU A 203 -0.96 16.13 -13.59
C LEU A 203 0.17 15.16 -13.23
N HIS A 204 0.76 14.43 -14.19
CA HIS A 204 1.94 13.59 -13.97
C HIS A 204 3.27 14.36 -13.82
N ASN A 205 3.23 15.71 -13.76
CA ASN A 205 4.37 16.53 -13.35
C ASN A 205 4.37 16.70 -11.81
N SER A 206 5.26 15.97 -11.13
CA SER A 206 5.38 16.00 -9.67
C SER A 206 5.71 17.38 -9.13
N LEU A 207 6.51 18.18 -9.84
CA LEU A 207 6.87 19.53 -9.39
C LEU A 207 5.67 20.47 -9.43
N PHE A 208 4.83 20.33 -10.45
CA PHE A 208 3.58 21.08 -10.59
C PHE A 208 2.60 20.76 -9.45
N LEU A 209 2.33 19.47 -9.21
CA LEU A 209 1.43 19.06 -8.12
C LEU A 209 1.96 19.39 -6.73
N LEU A 210 3.28 19.31 -6.53
CA LEU A 210 3.93 19.76 -5.31
C LEU A 210 3.69 21.25 -5.07
N THR A 211 3.84 22.07 -6.10
CA THR A 211 3.59 23.52 -6.04
C THR A 211 2.14 23.81 -5.68
N ILE A 212 1.17 23.17 -6.36
CA ILE A 212 -0.26 23.31 -6.05
C ILE A 212 -0.55 22.93 -4.61
N THR A 213 0.02 21.82 -4.15
CA THR A 213 -0.17 21.32 -2.79
C THR A 213 0.37 22.30 -1.76
N PHE A 214 1.55 22.87 -1.96
CA PHE A 214 2.10 23.88 -1.04
C PHE A 214 1.26 25.15 -0.99
N VAL A 215 0.78 25.61 -2.14
CA VAL A 215 -0.11 26.77 -2.22
C VAL A 215 -1.42 26.48 -1.48
N ALA A 216 -2.04 25.32 -1.73
CA ALA A 216 -3.27 24.90 -1.07
C ALA A 216 -3.08 24.76 0.45
N TYR A 217 -1.96 24.17 0.88
CA TYR A 217 -1.61 24.04 2.29
C TYR A 217 -1.42 25.42 2.95
N GLY A 218 -0.75 26.35 2.26
CA GLY A 218 -0.62 27.74 2.71
C GLY A 218 -1.98 28.41 2.87
N PHE A 219 -2.87 28.27 1.89
CA PHE A 219 -4.25 28.78 1.98
C PHE A 219 -5.01 28.19 3.17
N GLU A 220 -4.95 26.87 3.37
CA GLU A 220 -5.57 26.21 4.52
C GLU A 220 -5.00 26.71 5.85
N TYR A 221 -3.67 26.87 5.93
CA TYR A 221 -2.99 27.32 7.13
C TYR A 221 -3.36 28.77 7.49
N PHE A 222 -3.27 29.69 6.51
CA PHE A 222 -3.46 31.11 6.76
C PHE A 222 -4.93 31.55 6.80
N LEU A 223 -5.81 30.99 5.96
CA LEU A 223 -7.21 31.41 5.87
C LEU A 223 -8.16 30.57 6.73
N CYS A 224 -7.89 29.27 6.89
CA CYS A 224 -8.82 28.35 7.58
C CYS A 224 -8.48 28.13 9.06
N ARG A 225 -7.61 28.96 9.66
CA ARG A 225 -7.22 28.98 11.09
C ARG A 225 -6.99 27.56 11.67
N ASN A 226 -6.08 26.79 11.07
CA ASN A 226 -5.63 25.46 11.52
C ASN A 226 -6.69 24.34 11.63
N GLN A 227 -7.98 24.58 11.37
CA GLN A 227 -9.00 23.53 11.56
C GLN A 227 -9.13 22.57 10.37
N HIS A 228 -8.49 22.88 9.22
CA HIS A 228 -8.75 22.19 7.96
C HIS A 228 -7.51 21.89 7.10
N SER A 229 -6.30 21.87 7.68
CA SER A 229 -5.06 21.57 6.93
C SER A 229 -4.94 20.11 6.46
N TYR A 230 -6.05 19.36 6.46
CA TYR A 230 -6.11 17.94 6.16
C TYR A 230 -6.25 17.69 4.66
N TYR A 231 -6.95 18.55 3.93
CA TYR A 231 -7.27 18.30 2.53
C TYR A 231 -6.03 18.39 1.64
N SER A 232 -5.18 19.40 1.85
CA SER A 232 -3.92 19.51 1.12
C SER A 232 -2.96 18.36 1.45
N ILE A 233 -2.94 17.89 2.70
CA ILE A 233 -2.16 16.70 3.09
C ILE A 233 -2.71 15.44 2.43
N ILE A 234 -4.03 15.24 2.41
CA ILE A 234 -4.66 14.09 1.75
C ILE A 234 -4.41 14.12 0.25
N PHE A 235 -4.53 15.30 -0.37
CA PHE A 235 -4.22 15.47 -1.78
C PHE A 235 -2.76 15.16 -2.08
N PHE A 236 -1.83 15.66 -1.24
CA PHE A 236 -0.42 15.32 -1.31
C PHE A 236 -0.18 13.82 -1.27
N LEU A 237 -0.78 13.12 -0.32
CA LEU A 237 -0.66 11.67 -0.22
C LEU A 237 -1.22 10.98 -1.47
N GLY A 238 -2.40 11.38 -1.91
CA GLY A 238 -3.04 10.83 -3.11
C GLY A 238 -2.12 10.88 -4.32
N TRP A 239 -1.65 12.08 -4.69
CA TRP A 239 -0.82 12.22 -5.89
C TRP A 239 0.61 11.71 -5.70
N SER A 240 1.22 11.90 -4.53
CA SER A 240 2.61 11.47 -4.31
C SER A 240 2.72 9.94 -4.30
N THR A 241 1.75 9.24 -3.70
CA THR A 241 1.68 7.77 -3.77
C THR A 241 1.50 7.29 -5.21
N HIS A 242 0.67 7.99 -6.00
CA HIS A 242 0.48 7.74 -7.42
C HIS A 242 1.78 7.88 -8.21
N HIS A 243 2.42 9.05 -8.11
CA HIS A 243 3.63 9.36 -8.85
C HIS A 243 4.80 8.47 -8.46
N LEU A 244 4.97 8.15 -7.18
CA LEU A 244 6.04 7.27 -6.71
C LEU A 244 5.85 5.83 -7.21
N ARG A 245 4.61 5.34 -7.28
CA ARG A 245 4.29 4.05 -7.89
C ARG A 245 4.58 4.06 -9.40
N ASP A 246 4.14 5.09 -10.11
CA ASP A 246 4.41 5.19 -11.55
C ASP A 246 5.89 5.41 -11.90
N ALA A 247 6.62 6.09 -11.02
CA ALA A 247 8.05 6.31 -11.16
C ALA A 247 8.86 5.02 -11.20
N GLN A 248 8.31 3.89 -10.75
CA GLN A 248 8.97 2.59 -10.91
C GLN A 248 9.23 2.21 -12.36
N ARG A 249 8.36 2.63 -13.27
CA ARG A 249 8.42 2.25 -14.69
C ARG A 249 9.15 3.28 -15.52
N ARG A 250 8.92 4.56 -15.19
CA ARG A 250 9.28 5.68 -16.07
C ARG A 250 10.00 6.83 -15.36
N GLY A 251 10.22 6.74 -14.05
CA GLY A 251 10.73 7.85 -13.24
C GLY A 251 9.71 8.95 -12.96
N LEU A 252 10.13 9.98 -12.23
CA LEU A 252 9.33 11.17 -11.92
C LEU A 252 9.59 12.25 -12.98
N THR A 253 8.54 12.95 -13.39
CA THR A 253 8.66 14.13 -14.23
C THR A 253 8.63 15.36 -13.36
N LEU A 254 9.66 16.20 -13.47
CA LEU A 254 9.91 17.39 -12.65
C LEU A 254 10.08 18.63 -13.53
N LEU A 255 9.39 18.72 -14.66
CA LEU A 255 9.55 19.83 -15.60
C LEU A 255 9.33 21.19 -14.91
N PRO A 256 10.20 22.18 -15.17
CA PRO A 256 11.27 22.20 -16.19
C PRO A 256 12.61 21.59 -15.76
N LEU A 257 12.74 21.02 -14.55
CA LEU A 257 14.00 20.45 -14.03
C LEU A 257 14.41 19.13 -14.73
N GLY A 258 13.53 18.53 -15.52
CA GLY A 258 13.77 17.31 -16.27
C GLY A 258 13.02 16.10 -15.71
N GLU A 259 13.52 14.90 -16.02
CA GLU A 259 12.95 13.63 -15.57
C GLU A 259 13.98 12.80 -14.81
N THR A 260 13.54 11.99 -13.86
CA THR A 260 14.41 11.07 -13.13
C THR A 260 14.46 9.70 -13.80
N SER A 261 15.49 8.92 -13.50
CA SER A 261 15.49 7.48 -13.83
C SER A 261 14.38 6.73 -13.07
N PRO A 262 13.95 5.54 -13.56
CA PRO A 262 13.00 4.70 -12.86
C PRO A 262 13.45 4.32 -11.43
N ILE A 263 12.50 4.26 -10.50
CA ILE A 263 12.76 4.00 -9.07
C ILE A 263 12.47 2.54 -8.72
N TYR A 264 13.51 1.73 -8.52
CA TYR A 264 13.35 0.28 -8.35
C TYR A 264 12.86 -0.17 -6.96
N HIS A 265 12.94 0.67 -5.93
CA HIS A 265 12.61 0.33 -4.53
C HIS A 265 11.50 1.22 -3.94
N TYR A 266 10.34 1.29 -4.59
CA TYR A 266 9.28 2.24 -4.19
C TYR A 266 8.64 1.95 -2.83
N LEU A 267 8.38 0.67 -2.48
CA LEU A 267 7.59 0.36 -1.28
C LEU A 267 8.31 0.79 0.01
N PRO A 268 9.63 0.56 0.17
CA PRO A 268 10.40 1.15 1.27
C PRO A 268 10.37 2.68 1.29
N ILE A 269 10.43 3.33 0.12
CA ILE A 269 10.38 4.81 0.02
C ILE A 269 9.01 5.32 0.46
N MET A 270 7.92 4.68 0.03
CA MET A 270 6.56 4.98 0.45
C MET A 270 6.39 4.85 1.96
N CYS A 271 6.80 3.72 2.52
CA CYS A 271 6.74 3.50 3.96
C CYS A 271 7.56 4.54 4.73
N PHE A 272 8.76 4.87 4.25
CA PHE A 272 9.62 5.88 4.86
C PHE A 272 8.99 7.28 4.85
N VAL A 273 8.40 7.69 3.72
CA VAL A 273 7.69 8.98 3.61
C VAL A 273 6.51 9.02 4.59
N LEU A 274 5.70 7.96 4.65
CA LEU A 274 4.54 7.90 5.55
C LEU A 274 4.94 7.93 7.02
N VAL A 275 5.99 7.19 7.40
CA VAL A 275 6.53 7.22 8.77
C VAL A 275 7.01 8.63 9.11
N THR A 276 7.76 9.27 8.21
CA THR A 276 8.25 10.63 8.41
C THR A 276 7.10 11.64 8.54
N MET A 277 6.06 11.50 7.72
CA MET A 277 4.86 12.34 7.80
C MET A 277 4.08 12.10 9.09
N LYS A 278 3.93 10.85 9.55
CA LYS A 278 3.27 10.56 10.82
C LYS A 278 4.02 11.15 12.00
N LEU A 279 5.35 11.02 12.01
CA LEU A 279 6.20 11.62 13.04
C LEU A 279 6.07 13.15 13.05
N THR A 280 6.10 13.77 11.87
CA THR A 280 5.93 15.22 11.72
C THR A 280 4.54 15.66 12.17
N HIS A 281 3.49 14.94 11.76
CA HIS A 281 2.11 15.20 12.18
C HIS A 281 1.96 15.10 13.70
N MET A 282 2.49 14.04 14.32
CA MET A 282 2.50 13.89 15.77
C MET A 282 3.23 15.03 16.46
N PHE A 283 4.37 15.46 15.93
CA PHE A 283 5.14 16.59 16.46
C PHE A 283 4.35 17.90 16.38
N VAL A 284 3.79 18.22 15.21
CA VAL A 284 3.01 19.45 14.98
C VAL A 284 1.75 19.49 15.84
N PHE A 285 0.96 18.42 15.90
CA PHE A 285 -0.25 18.37 16.73
C PHE A 285 0.07 18.46 18.24
N ASN A 286 1.16 17.83 18.68
CA ASN A 286 1.59 17.96 20.08
C ASN A 286 2.09 19.36 20.42
N THR A 287 2.64 20.12 19.47
CA THR A 287 3.00 21.52 19.71
C THR A 287 1.78 22.44 19.75
N GLN A 288 0.74 22.16 18.96
CA GLN A 288 -0.50 22.97 18.94
C GLN A 288 -1.33 22.83 20.22
N SER A 289 -1.35 21.64 20.85
CA SER A 289 -2.03 21.42 22.13
C SER A 289 -1.36 22.13 23.31
N VAL A 290 -0.06 22.42 23.23
CA VAL A 290 0.66 23.17 24.26
C VAL A 290 0.39 24.68 24.15
N SER A 291 0.23 25.21 22.93
CA SER A 291 -0.11 26.62 22.70
C SER A 291 -1.55 27.00 23.08
N SER A 292 -2.49 26.05 23.09
CA SER A 292 -3.87 26.32 23.53
C SER A 292 -4.04 26.34 25.05
N VAL A 293 -3.13 25.69 25.81
CA VAL A 293 -3.11 25.74 27.28
C VAL A 293 -2.47 27.02 27.80
N THR A 294 -1.59 27.65 27.03
CA THR A 294 -0.94 28.92 27.43
C THR A 294 -1.84 30.14 27.19
N LEU A 295 -2.83 30.05 26.29
CA LEU A 295 -3.76 31.14 26.02
C LEU A 295 -4.97 31.20 26.97
N SER A 296 -5.18 30.19 27.82
CA SER A 296 -6.26 30.15 28.82
C SER A 296 -5.79 30.52 30.24
N ILE A 297 -4.53 30.93 30.40
CA ILE A 297 -3.90 31.32 31.69
C ILE A 297 -3.62 32.84 31.76
N VAL A 298 -4.07 33.63 30.77
CA VAL A 298 -3.99 35.10 30.80
C VAL A 298 -5.39 35.70 30.73
#